data_AF-A0AAD5RA56-F1
#
_entry.id   AF-A0AAD5RA56-F1
#
_cell.length_a   1.000
_cell.length_b   1.000
_cell.length_c   1.000
_cell.angle_alpha   90.00
_cell.angle_beta   90.00
_cell.angle_gamma   90.00
#
_symmetry.space_group_name_H-M   'P 1'
#
loop_
_entity.id
_entity.type
_entity.pdbx_description
1 polymer ?
#
loop_
_entity_poly.entity_id
_entity_poly.type
_entity_poly.pdbx_seq_one_letter_code
_entity_poly.pdbx_strand_id
1 'polypeptide(L)'
;MYEKTTKSLSEVDGIGSRRKISAAWAADEDISRLLMSLPNWLMTASEATPSTPSVPNFESEKDIRQRNERESEILIGNLATQKKIERAELLTDMADVRALAALHESLRWFSHEVVELGRDLQAFHQLLSSILSQHKLRYIFDGLGHLCAAIFIHSSQHMPRLTDAGKKRVCRNIWGVQKRLSQITSRREAELDRARAFFELLAHEPDRLLAQLPDRRSQFSPLEMSHLVALSVRSHPTLASQHGALEQRLEQLSLLLKQPA
;
A
#
# COMPACT_ATOMS: atom_id res chain seq x y z
N MET A 1 18.20 -33.98 26.63
CA MET A 1 16.87 -33.53 27.11
C MET A 1 16.93 -32.01 27.16
N TYR A 2 16.33 -31.22 26.27
CA TYR A 2 15.11 -31.35 25.50
C TYR A 2 15.27 -30.68 24.13
N GLU A 3 15.10 -31.46 23.06
CA GLU A 3 14.59 -30.95 21.78
C GLU A 3 13.07 -31.07 21.82
N LYS A 4 12.35 -29.99 21.55
CA LYS A 4 10.95 -30.04 21.10
C LYS A 4 10.71 -28.96 20.05
N THR A 5 11.03 -29.36 18.82
CA THR A 5 10.29 -29.15 17.56
C THR A 5 9.24 -28.03 17.56
N THR A 6 9.59 -26.90 16.97
CA THR A 6 8.61 -25.94 16.44
C THR A 6 7.90 -26.58 15.25
N LYS A 7 6.76 -27.22 15.50
CA LYS A 7 5.84 -27.59 14.43
C LYS A 7 5.21 -26.32 13.86
N SER A 8 5.27 -26.20 12.54
CA SER A 8 4.52 -25.22 11.77
C SER A 8 3.06 -25.23 12.20
N LEU A 9 2.50 -24.05 12.50
CA LEU A 9 1.06 -23.85 12.80
C LEU A 9 0.14 -24.20 11.61
N SER A 10 0.66 -24.80 10.54
CA SER A 10 -0.08 -25.35 9.42
C SER A 10 -0.38 -26.85 9.52
N GLU A 11 0.08 -27.56 10.57
CA GLU A 11 0.01 -29.04 10.64
C GLU A 11 -0.74 -29.60 11.86
N VAL A 12 -1.51 -28.78 12.59
CA VAL A 12 -2.40 -29.30 13.65
C VAL A 12 -3.82 -28.89 13.29
N ASP A 13 -4.65 -29.90 13.08
CA ASP A 13 -6.00 -29.89 12.51
C ASP A 13 -6.09 -29.69 10.98
N GLY A 14 -6.38 -30.81 10.31
CA GLY A 14 -6.84 -30.88 8.92
C GLY A 14 -8.23 -30.26 8.73
N ILE A 15 -8.40 -29.00 9.14
CA ILE A 15 -9.53 -28.15 8.79
C ILE A 15 -8.95 -27.10 7.87
N GLY A 16 -9.09 -27.31 6.55
CA GLY A 16 -8.67 -26.33 5.56
C GLY A 16 -9.18 -24.94 5.95
N SER A 17 -8.28 -23.96 6.00
CA SER A 17 -8.60 -22.56 6.34
C SER A 17 -9.76 -22.10 5.46
N ARG A 18 -10.97 -22.14 6.01
CA ARG A 18 -12.19 -21.81 5.31
C ARG A 18 -12.18 -20.30 5.10
N ARG A 19 -12.28 -19.86 3.84
CA ARG A 19 -12.16 -18.44 3.48
C ARG A 19 -13.16 -17.62 4.30
N LYS A 20 -12.66 -16.64 5.07
CA LYS A 20 -13.50 -15.68 5.78
C LYS A 20 -14.42 -14.99 4.76
N ILE A 21 -15.74 -15.09 4.94
CA ILE A 21 -16.73 -14.66 3.94
C ILE A 21 -16.62 -13.17 3.63
N SER A 22 -16.22 -12.36 4.61
CA SER A 22 -16.00 -10.91 4.42
C SER A 22 -15.00 -10.59 3.31
N ALA A 23 -14.00 -11.44 3.08
CA ALA A 23 -13.05 -11.27 1.98
C ALA A 23 -13.66 -11.67 0.62
N ALA A 24 -14.59 -12.63 0.60
CA ALA A 24 -15.33 -13.01 -0.60
C ALA A 24 -16.36 -11.95 -0.98
N TRP A 25 -17.08 -11.38 -0.01
CA TRP A 25 -18.05 -10.29 -0.21
C TRP A 25 -17.38 -8.98 -0.65
N ALA A 26 -16.21 -8.66 -0.09
CA ALA A 26 -15.45 -7.51 -0.53
C ALA A 26 -14.86 -7.68 -1.96
N ALA A 27 -14.72 -8.92 -2.42
CA ALA A 27 -14.25 -9.23 -3.78
C ALA A 27 -15.39 -9.33 -4.80
N ASP A 28 -16.63 -9.53 -4.35
CA ASP A 28 -17.83 -9.51 -5.18
C ASP A 28 -18.27 -8.06 -5.44
N GLU A 29 -18.23 -7.65 -6.70
CA GLU A 29 -18.43 -6.26 -7.10
C GLU A 29 -19.88 -5.78 -6.89
N ASP A 30 -20.86 -6.68 -6.98
CA ASP A 30 -22.28 -6.34 -6.80
C ASP A 30 -22.62 -6.26 -5.30
N ILE A 31 -22.09 -7.19 -4.49
CA ILE A 31 -22.21 -7.13 -3.02
C ILE A 31 -21.47 -5.91 -2.47
N SER A 32 -20.27 -5.61 -2.98
CA SER A 32 -19.51 -4.43 -2.57
C SER A 32 -20.25 -3.13 -2.89
N ARG A 33 -20.81 -3.00 -4.11
CA ARG A 33 -21.64 -1.84 -4.49
C ARG A 33 -22.90 -1.71 -3.64
N LEU A 34 -23.58 -2.83 -3.34
CA LEU A 34 -24.74 -2.85 -2.45
C LEU A 34 -24.35 -2.35 -1.05
N LEU A 35 -23.31 -2.91 -0.43
CA LEU A 35 -22.86 -2.51 0.90
C LEU A 35 -22.47 -1.03 0.96
N MET A 36 -21.80 -0.51 -0.08
CA MET A 36 -21.44 0.90 -0.17
C MET A 36 -22.64 1.83 -0.38
N SER A 37 -23.77 1.32 -0.87
CA SER A 37 -25.01 2.08 -1.07
C SER A 37 -25.86 2.19 0.19
N LEU A 38 -25.56 1.41 1.24
CA LEU A 38 -26.35 1.38 2.46
C LEU A 38 -26.15 2.67 3.28
N PRO A 39 -27.22 3.21 3.92
CA PRO A 39 -27.14 4.46 4.68
C PRO A 39 -26.11 4.43 5.83
N ASN A 40 -25.95 3.28 6.49
CA ASN A 40 -24.97 3.08 7.57
C ASN A 40 -23.51 3.24 7.09
N TRP A 41 -23.20 2.77 5.89
CA TRP A 41 -21.91 2.93 5.25
C TRP A 41 -21.63 4.40 4.91
N LEU A 42 -22.63 5.11 4.38
CA LEU A 42 -22.52 6.53 4.06
C LEU A 42 -22.31 7.40 5.31
N MET A 43 -23.01 7.09 6.40
CA MET A 43 -22.87 7.79 7.68
C MET A 43 -21.47 7.60 8.30
N THR A 44 -20.91 6.40 8.22
CA THR A 44 -19.54 6.13 8.70
C THR A 44 -18.46 6.73 7.82
N ALA A 45 -18.69 6.81 6.51
CA ALA A 45 -17.78 7.48 5.57
C ALA A 45 -17.75 9.01 5.75
N SER A 46 -18.87 9.62 6.15
CA SER A 46 -19.05 11.08 6.17
C SER A 46 -18.37 11.82 7.33
N GLU A 47 -17.82 11.15 8.35
CA GLU A 47 -17.17 11.81 9.51
C GLU A 47 -17.88 13.10 9.95
N ALA A 48 -19.18 13.02 10.26
CA ALA A 48 -19.85 14.15 10.88
C ALA A 48 -19.30 14.33 12.30
N THR A 49 -18.32 15.22 12.46
CA THR A 49 -17.81 15.68 13.75
C THR A 49 -18.96 16.22 14.62
N PRO A 50 -19.00 15.97 15.95
CA PRO A 50 -20.14 16.32 16.81
C PRO A 50 -20.34 17.82 17.10
N SER A 51 -19.76 18.72 16.29
CA SER A 51 -19.60 20.14 16.62
C SER A 51 -20.39 21.10 15.74
N THR A 52 -21.60 20.70 15.33
CA THR A 52 -22.62 21.63 14.82
C THR A 52 -24.00 21.18 15.29
N PRO A 53 -24.76 22.04 16.03
CA PRO A 53 -26.10 21.70 16.48
C PRO A 53 -27.09 21.86 15.31
N SER A 54 -27.07 20.90 14.40
CA SER A 54 -28.10 20.71 13.38
C SER A 54 -28.72 19.34 13.60
N VAL A 55 -29.82 19.36 14.36
CA VAL A 55 -30.86 18.32 14.52
C VAL A 55 -30.33 16.88 14.50
N PRO A 56 -30.15 16.21 15.66
CA PRO A 56 -29.79 14.81 15.65
C PRO A 56 -30.97 14.05 15.04
N ASN A 57 -30.74 13.42 13.88
CA ASN A 57 -31.63 12.39 13.37
C ASN A 57 -31.51 11.21 14.34
N PHE A 58 -32.19 11.30 15.49
CA PHE A 58 -32.26 10.27 16.52
C PHE A 58 -33.14 9.17 15.96
N GLU A 59 -32.54 8.32 15.14
CA GLU A 59 -33.18 7.11 14.63
C GLU A 59 -33.54 6.25 15.85
N SER A 60 -34.82 5.90 16.02
CA SER A 60 -35.25 5.09 17.17
C SER A 60 -34.59 3.72 17.10
N GLU A 61 -34.32 3.07 18.25
CA GLU A 61 -33.80 1.69 18.27
C GLU A 61 -34.65 0.73 17.44
N LYS A 62 -35.96 1.01 17.37
CA LYS A 62 -36.92 0.25 16.55
C LYS A 62 -36.68 0.43 15.05
N ASP A 63 -36.36 1.65 14.63
CA ASP A 63 -36.10 1.98 13.23
C ASP A 63 -34.75 1.41 12.78
N ILE A 64 -33.74 1.46 13.66
CA ILE A 64 -32.43 0.82 13.46
C ILE A 64 -32.60 -0.70 13.30
N ARG A 65 -33.37 -1.35 14.18
CA ARG A 65 -33.65 -2.79 14.08
C ARG A 65 -34.34 -3.15 12.77
N GLN A 66 -35.39 -2.42 12.41
CA GLN A 66 -36.14 -2.69 11.18
C GLN A 66 -35.29 -2.47 9.92
N ARG A 67 -34.40 -1.46 9.92
CA ARG A 67 -33.45 -1.25 8.82
C ARG A 67 -32.44 -2.39 8.72
N ASN A 68 -31.81 -2.77 9.84
CA ASN A 68 -30.82 -3.85 9.87
C ASN A 68 -31.44 -5.20 9.47
N GLU A 69 -32.71 -5.43 9.82
CA GLU A 69 -33.47 -6.62 9.43
C GLU A 69 -33.69 -6.66 7.90
N ARG A 70 -34.12 -5.54 7.30
CA ARG A 70 -34.24 -5.42 5.83
C ARG A 70 -32.90 -5.56 5.11
N GLU A 71 -31.84 -4.96 5.64
CA GLU A 71 -30.48 -5.11 5.10
C GLU A 71 -30.02 -6.56 5.15
N SER A 72 -30.29 -7.25 6.26
CA SER A 72 -29.99 -8.67 6.42
C SER A 72 -30.78 -9.53 5.44
N GLU A 73 -32.06 -9.24 5.23
CA GLU A 73 -32.91 -9.93 4.23
C GLU A 73 -32.38 -9.75 2.80
N ILE A 74 -31.96 -8.54 2.42
CA ILE A 74 -31.40 -8.25 1.09
C ILE A 74 -30.07 -8.97 0.90
N LEU A 75 -29.21 -8.97 1.93
CA LEU A 75 -27.94 -9.69 1.89
C LEU A 75 -28.20 -11.20 1.78
N ILE A 76 -29.08 -11.77 2.60
CA ILE A 76 -29.47 -13.19 2.55
C ILE A 76 -30.11 -13.56 1.20
N GLY A 77 -30.94 -12.68 0.63
CA GLY A 77 -31.59 -12.87 -0.66
C GLY A 77 -30.62 -12.88 -1.83
N ASN A 78 -29.64 -11.97 -1.84
CA ASN A 78 -28.57 -11.94 -2.86
C ASN A 78 -27.54 -13.07 -2.65
N LEU A 79 -27.43 -13.60 -1.43
CA LEU A 79 -26.62 -14.76 -1.08
C LEU A 79 -27.25 -16.11 -1.46
N ALA A 80 -28.32 -16.17 -2.28
CA ALA A 80 -29.09 -17.38 -2.58
C ALA A 80 -28.27 -18.61 -3.01
N THR A 81 -27.00 -18.46 -3.38
CA THR A 81 -26.05 -19.55 -3.65
C THR A 81 -25.46 -20.23 -2.38
N GLN A 82 -25.47 -19.58 -1.21
CA GLN A 82 -24.97 -20.11 0.07
C GLN A 82 -26.08 -20.24 1.11
N LYS A 83 -26.59 -21.47 1.29
CA LYS A 83 -27.72 -21.75 2.21
C LYS A 83 -27.41 -21.61 3.71
N LYS A 84 -26.17 -21.36 4.15
CA LYS A 84 -25.84 -21.20 5.58
C LYS A 84 -24.49 -20.50 5.78
N ILE A 85 -24.47 -19.44 6.61
CA ILE A 85 -23.24 -18.82 7.13
C ILE A 85 -22.79 -19.62 8.36
N GLU A 86 -21.59 -20.17 8.33
CA GLU A 86 -21.02 -20.92 9.45
C GLU A 86 -20.22 -20.00 10.39
N ARG A 87 -20.18 -20.33 11.69
CA ARG A 87 -19.46 -19.53 12.70
C ARG A 87 -17.97 -19.36 12.39
N ALA A 88 -17.37 -20.33 11.69
CA ALA A 88 -15.98 -20.29 11.24
C ALA A 88 -15.71 -19.24 10.14
N GLU A 89 -16.76 -18.74 9.49
CA GLU A 89 -16.68 -17.76 8.41
C GLU A 89 -16.81 -16.32 8.91
N LEU A 90 -17.15 -16.15 10.19
CA LEU A 90 -17.32 -14.87 10.87
C LEU A 90 -16.03 -14.42 11.56
N LEU A 91 -15.74 -13.12 11.49
CA LEU A 91 -14.72 -12.48 12.32
C LEU A 91 -15.25 -12.34 13.74
N THR A 92 -15.00 -13.34 14.58
CA THR A 92 -15.47 -13.35 15.98
C THR A 92 -14.42 -12.85 16.99
N ASP A 93 -13.16 -12.76 16.58
CA ASP A 93 -12.07 -12.32 17.46
C ASP A 93 -11.96 -10.78 17.46
N MET A 94 -12.09 -10.18 18.65
CA MET A 94 -11.93 -8.76 18.85
C MET A 94 -10.49 -8.27 18.59
N ALA A 95 -9.48 -9.14 18.67
CA ALA A 95 -8.11 -8.79 18.28
C ALA A 95 -8.01 -8.55 16.77
N ASP A 96 -8.60 -9.42 15.95
CA ASP A 96 -8.68 -9.26 14.49
C ASP A 96 -9.44 -7.98 14.10
N VAL A 97 -10.55 -7.68 14.80
CA VAL A 97 -11.34 -6.46 14.57
C VAL A 97 -10.52 -5.20 14.88
N ARG A 98 -9.77 -5.18 15.99
CA ARG A 98 -8.88 -4.05 16.32
C ARG A 98 -7.75 -3.89 15.32
N ALA A 99 -7.16 -4.99 14.83
CA ALA A 99 -6.13 -4.95 13.80
C ALA A 99 -6.68 -4.38 12.47
N LEU A 100 -7.91 -4.76 12.09
CA LEU A 100 -8.58 -4.23 10.91
C LEU A 100 -8.90 -2.73 11.06
N ALA A 101 -9.36 -2.30 12.25
CA ALA A 101 -9.61 -0.88 12.54
C ALA A 101 -8.32 -0.04 12.47
N ALA A 102 -7.22 -0.53 13.04
CA ALA A 102 -5.91 0.14 12.96
C ALA A 102 -5.39 0.24 11.51
N LEU A 103 -5.63 -0.80 10.70
CA LEU A 103 -5.29 -0.79 9.27
C LEU A 103 -6.16 0.22 8.50
N HIS A 104 -7.45 0.26 8.76
CA HIS A 104 -8.37 1.23 8.15
C HIS A 104 -7.96 2.66 8.48
N GLU A 105 -7.67 2.95 9.75
CA GLU A 105 -7.20 4.26 10.21
C GLU A 105 -5.90 4.68 9.52
N SER A 106 -4.94 3.75 9.43
CA SER A 106 -3.67 3.99 8.73
C SER A 106 -3.86 4.26 7.23
N LEU A 107 -4.83 3.60 6.59
CA LEU A 107 -5.17 3.84 5.18
C LEU A 107 -5.90 5.17 4.98
N ARG A 108 -6.76 5.57 5.93
CA ARG A 108 -7.46 6.85 5.91
C ARG A 108 -6.48 8.00 6.07
N TRP A 109 -5.62 7.95 7.10
CA TRP A 109 -4.56 8.94 7.31
C TRP A 109 -3.66 9.07 6.08
N PHE A 110 -3.16 7.94 5.55
CA PHE A 110 -2.31 7.97 4.36
C PHE A 110 -3.00 8.58 3.14
N SER A 111 -4.29 8.31 2.95
CA SER A 111 -5.06 8.88 1.85
C SER A 111 -5.25 10.39 2.02
N HIS A 112 -5.49 10.86 3.24
CA HIS A 112 -5.62 12.27 3.58
C HIS A 112 -4.34 13.05 3.26
N GLU A 113 -3.19 12.61 3.80
CA GLU A 113 -1.89 13.26 3.59
C GLU A 113 -1.52 13.38 2.11
N VAL A 114 -1.84 12.35 1.31
CA VAL A 114 -1.57 12.34 -0.12
C VAL A 114 -2.44 13.35 -0.87
N VAL A 115 -3.67 13.61 -0.42
CA VAL A 115 -4.56 14.63 -0.97
C VAL A 115 -4.08 16.03 -0.57
N GLU A 116 -3.70 16.23 0.69
CA GLU A 116 -3.16 17.51 1.18
C GLU A 116 -1.88 17.90 0.45
N LEU A 117 -0.91 16.99 0.35
CA LEU A 117 0.31 17.22 -0.43
C LEU A 117 0.01 17.62 -1.88
N GLY A 118 -1.03 17.02 -2.48
CA GLY A 118 -1.48 17.37 -3.83
C GLY A 118 -2.06 18.79 -3.91
N ARG A 119 -2.86 19.19 -2.93
CA ARG A 119 -3.40 20.55 -2.82
C ARG A 119 -2.30 21.58 -2.62
N ASP A 120 -1.34 21.31 -1.74
CA ASP A 120 -0.23 22.22 -1.44
C ASP A 120 0.65 22.43 -2.67
N LEU A 121 0.97 21.36 -3.41
CA LEU A 121 1.71 21.46 -4.67
C LEU A 121 0.96 22.29 -5.72
N GLN A 122 -0.37 22.14 -5.81
CA GLN A 122 -1.20 22.90 -6.73
C GLN A 122 -1.29 24.39 -6.34
N ALA A 123 -1.48 24.68 -5.05
CA ALA A 123 -1.52 26.03 -4.53
C ALA A 123 -0.18 26.75 -4.72
N PHE A 124 0.93 26.05 -4.45
CA PHE A 124 2.28 26.53 -4.68
C PHE A 124 2.53 26.83 -6.16
N HIS A 125 2.10 25.96 -7.07
CA HIS A 125 2.17 26.20 -8.51
C HIS A 125 1.39 27.45 -8.94
N GLN A 126 0.16 27.63 -8.44
CA GLN A 126 -0.67 28.80 -8.74
C GLN A 126 -0.02 30.11 -8.26
N LEU A 127 0.47 30.12 -7.02
CA LEU A 127 1.18 31.27 -6.44
C LEU A 127 2.45 31.61 -7.22
N LEU A 128 3.25 30.61 -7.59
CA LEU A 128 4.45 30.84 -8.38
C LEU A 128 4.13 31.28 -9.82
N SER A 129 3.00 30.85 -10.38
CA SER A 129 2.59 31.23 -11.74
C SER A 129 2.20 32.69 -11.91
N SER A 130 1.79 33.36 -10.83
CA SER A 130 1.49 34.79 -10.85
C SER A 130 2.72 35.67 -10.64
N ILE A 131 3.81 35.11 -10.10
CA ILE A 131 5.03 35.85 -9.72
C ILE A 131 6.19 35.58 -10.69
N LEU A 132 6.29 34.36 -11.20
CA LEU A 132 7.41 33.91 -12.03
C LEU A 132 6.97 33.75 -13.49
N SER A 133 7.87 34.13 -14.41
CA SER A 133 7.68 33.81 -15.82
C SER A 133 7.64 32.29 -16.02
N GLN A 134 6.90 31.84 -17.03
CA GLN A 134 6.76 30.43 -17.39
C GLN A 134 8.10 29.68 -17.49
N HIS A 135 9.17 30.35 -17.93
CA HIS A 135 10.52 29.78 -17.97
C HIS A 135 11.11 29.49 -16.58
N LYS A 136 10.94 30.39 -15.61
CA LYS A 136 11.43 30.21 -14.24
C LYS A 136 10.59 29.19 -13.47
N LEU A 137 9.28 29.21 -13.69
CA LEU A 137 8.37 28.18 -13.19
C LEU A 137 8.77 26.79 -13.69
N ARG A 138 8.94 26.65 -15.01
CA ARG A 138 9.36 25.39 -15.63
C ARG A 138 10.69 24.92 -15.07
N TYR A 139 11.64 25.81 -14.85
CA TYR A 139 12.92 25.48 -14.23
C TYR A 139 12.76 24.93 -12.80
N ILE A 140 11.88 25.52 -11.98
CA ILE A 140 11.61 25.05 -10.61
C ILE A 140 10.96 23.66 -10.63
N PHE A 141 9.96 23.47 -11.49
CA PHE A 141 9.20 22.22 -11.53
C PHE A 141 9.91 21.08 -12.29
N ASP A 142 10.79 21.37 -13.26
CA ASP A 142 11.61 20.37 -13.97
C ASP A 142 12.51 19.59 -12.99
N GLY A 143 13.00 20.23 -11.93
CA GLY A 143 13.84 19.58 -10.91
C GLY A 143 13.08 18.69 -9.93
N LEU A 144 11.76 18.87 -9.80
CA LEU A 144 10.96 18.16 -8.78
C LEU A 144 10.82 16.67 -9.09
N GLY A 145 10.71 16.28 -10.37
CA GLY A 145 10.70 14.86 -10.75
C GLY A 145 11.96 14.13 -10.31
N HIS A 146 13.13 14.73 -10.58
CA HIS A 146 14.43 14.23 -10.13
C HIS A 146 14.53 14.17 -8.60
N LEU A 147 14.14 15.25 -7.91
CA LEU A 147 14.18 15.31 -6.44
C LEU A 147 13.28 14.26 -5.80
N CYS A 148 12.03 14.13 -6.26
CA CYS A 148 11.10 13.13 -5.75
C CYS A 148 11.63 11.71 -6.01
N ALA A 149 12.14 11.43 -7.21
CA ALA A 149 12.75 10.13 -7.53
C ALA A 149 13.94 9.81 -6.61
N ALA A 150 14.84 10.77 -6.40
CA ALA A 150 15.96 10.62 -5.47
C ALA A 150 15.48 10.37 -4.04
N ILE A 151 14.50 11.14 -3.54
CA ILE A 151 13.93 10.93 -2.19
C ILE A 151 13.35 9.52 -2.06
N PHE A 152 12.58 9.03 -3.03
CA PHE A 152 12.04 7.68 -2.99
C PHE A 152 13.13 6.61 -2.95
N ILE A 153 14.14 6.71 -3.82
CA ILE A 153 15.21 5.72 -3.89
C ILE A 153 16.10 5.79 -2.65
N HIS A 154 16.48 6.97 -2.17
CA HIS A 154 17.33 7.12 -0.99
C HIS A 154 16.59 6.80 0.31
N SER A 155 15.29 7.08 0.41
CA SER A 155 14.49 6.69 1.59
C SER A 155 14.38 5.18 1.75
N SER A 156 14.57 4.40 0.68
CA SER A 156 14.54 2.93 0.70
C SER A 156 15.52 2.32 1.71
N GLN A 157 16.65 2.98 1.99
CA GLN A 157 17.62 2.53 2.99
C GLN A 157 17.04 2.51 4.42
N HIS A 158 16.16 3.47 4.72
CA HIS A 158 15.51 3.63 6.02
C HIS A 158 14.17 2.89 6.13
N MET A 159 13.61 2.41 5.01
CA MET A 159 12.33 1.70 5.03
C MET A 159 12.43 0.40 5.82
N PRO A 160 11.44 0.06 6.67
CA PRO A 160 11.41 -1.24 7.33
C PRO A 160 11.15 -2.37 6.31
N ARG A 161 11.07 -3.61 6.81
CA ARG A 161 10.72 -4.79 6.01
C ARG A 161 9.48 -4.53 5.15
N LEU A 162 9.58 -4.69 3.82
CA LEU A 162 8.44 -4.54 2.93
C LEU A 162 7.73 -5.87 2.67
N THR A 163 6.42 -5.91 2.93
CA THR A 163 5.54 -6.95 2.41
C THR A 163 5.25 -6.73 0.93
N ASP A 164 4.75 -7.73 0.21
CA ASP A 164 4.41 -7.56 -1.22
C ASP A 164 3.31 -6.51 -1.44
N ALA A 165 2.38 -6.38 -0.50
CA ALA A 165 1.42 -5.28 -0.48
C ALA A 165 2.10 -3.92 -0.29
N GLY A 166 3.14 -3.85 0.55
CA GLY A 166 3.98 -2.67 0.74
C GLY A 166 4.71 -2.26 -0.54
N LYS A 167 5.34 -3.20 -1.24
CA LYS A 167 6.02 -2.95 -2.53
C LYS A 167 5.04 -2.34 -3.56
N LYS A 168 3.84 -2.94 -3.70
CA LYS A 168 2.77 -2.42 -4.58
C LYS A 168 2.28 -1.03 -4.16
N ARG A 169 2.20 -0.76 -2.85
CA ARG A 169 1.81 0.55 -2.32
C ARG A 169 2.82 1.62 -2.69
N VAL A 170 4.12 1.37 -2.51
CA VAL A 170 5.17 2.32 -2.91
C VAL A 170 5.10 2.63 -4.40
N CYS A 171 4.94 1.61 -5.26
CA CYS A 171 4.81 1.82 -6.71
C CYS A 171 3.58 2.68 -7.06
N ARG A 172 2.43 2.47 -6.40
CA ARG A 172 1.23 3.31 -6.59
C ARG A 172 1.45 4.74 -6.12
N ASN A 173 2.17 4.94 -5.02
CA ASN A 173 2.49 6.28 -4.49
C ASN A 173 3.37 7.06 -5.46
N ILE A 174 4.43 6.43 -5.97
CA ILE A 174 5.31 7.02 -6.99
C ILE A 174 4.51 7.42 -8.22
N TRP A 175 3.61 6.54 -8.69
CA TRP A 175 2.75 6.85 -9.82
C TRP A 175 1.77 8.01 -9.54
N GLY A 176 1.22 8.10 -8.33
CA GLY A 176 0.37 9.22 -7.92
C GLY A 176 1.11 10.56 -7.90
N VAL A 177 2.36 10.57 -7.45
CA VAL A 177 3.26 11.75 -7.55
C VAL A 177 3.55 12.07 -9.02
N GLN A 178 3.88 11.06 -9.82
CA GLN A 178 4.16 11.20 -11.25
C GLN A 178 2.99 11.81 -12.03
N LYS A 179 1.77 11.31 -11.81
CA LYS A 179 0.54 11.83 -12.43
C LYS A 179 0.35 13.33 -12.15
N ARG A 180 0.54 13.74 -10.90
CA ARG A 180 0.38 15.15 -10.48
C ARG A 180 1.47 16.04 -11.04
N LEU A 181 2.73 15.63 -10.94
CA LEU A 181 3.83 16.39 -11.54
C LEU A 181 3.67 16.50 -13.06
N SER A 182 3.32 15.41 -13.74
CA SER A 182 3.08 15.42 -15.19
C SER A 182 1.94 16.36 -15.60
N GLN A 183 0.92 16.53 -14.75
CA GLN A 183 -0.16 17.50 -14.98
C GLN A 183 0.33 18.94 -14.81
N ILE A 184 1.20 19.20 -13.83
CA ILE A 184 1.77 20.53 -13.56
C ILE A 184 2.80 20.92 -14.64
N THR A 185 3.74 20.03 -14.96
CA THR A 185 4.82 20.27 -15.93
C THR A 185 4.38 20.09 -17.38
N SER A 186 3.21 19.47 -17.61
CA SER A 186 2.71 19.05 -18.93
C SER A 186 3.72 18.17 -19.70
N ARG A 187 4.49 17.36 -18.97
CA ARG A 187 5.54 16.48 -19.53
C ARG A 187 5.55 15.14 -18.82
N ARG A 188 6.23 14.16 -19.43
CA ARG A 188 6.46 12.86 -18.82
C ARG A 188 7.66 12.93 -17.87
N GLU A 189 7.44 12.59 -16.61
CA GLU A 189 8.47 12.52 -15.58
C GLU A 189 9.23 11.17 -15.63
N ALA A 190 10.24 11.07 -16.50
CA ALA A 190 11.01 9.83 -16.72
C ALA A 190 11.74 9.33 -15.47
N GLU A 191 12.14 10.23 -14.57
CA GLU A 191 12.84 9.88 -13.34
C GLU A 191 11.93 9.15 -12.33
N LEU A 192 10.64 9.46 -12.35
CA LEU A 192 9.66 8.76 -11.53
C LEU A 192 9.33 7.38 -12.12
N ASP A 193 9.42 7.21 -13.44
CA ASP A 193 9.40 5.87 -14.05
C ASP A 193 10.60 5.04 -13.58
N ARG A 194 11.81 5.65 -13.56
CA ARG A 194 13.03 5.03 -13.03
C ARG A 194 12.88 4.65 -11.55
N ALA A 195 12.37 5.54 -10.71
CA ALA A 195 12.10 5.25 -9.31
C ALA A 195 11.06 4.14 -9.14
N ARG A 196 10.02 4.08 -9.97
CA ARG A 196 9.06 2.98 -9.94
C ARG A 196 9.71 1.65 -10.31
N ALA A 197 10.49 1.64 -11.39
CA ALA A 197 11.23 0.46 -11.84
C ALA A 197 12.20 -0.07 -10.77
N PHE A 198 12.78 0.83 -9.96
CA PHE A 198 13.58 0.47 -8.78
C PHE A 198 12.77 -0.38 -7.79
N PHE A 199 11.58 0.05 -7.38
CA PHE A 199 10.75 -0.72 -6.43
C PHE A 199 10.10 -1.96 -7.04
N GLU A 200 9.84 -1.96 -8.35
CA GLU A 200 9.36 -3.14 -9.07
C GLU A 200 10.40 -4.28 -9.06
N LEU A 201 11.70 -3.96 -9.05
CA LEU A 201 12.75 -4.99 -8.93
C LEU A 201 12.65 -5.78 -7.62
N LEU A 202 12.19 -5.16 -6.54
CA LEU A 202 12.01 -5.83 -5.23
C LEU A 202 10.91 -6.90 -5.24
N ALA A 203 10.11 -7.00 -6.30
CA ALA A 203 9.20 -8.12 -6.50
C ALA A 203 9.93 -9.44 -6.82
N HIS A 204 11.18 -9.38 -7.26
CA HIS A 204 12.00 -10.55 -7.54
C HIS A 204 12.75 -11.02 -6.29
N GLU A 205 13.04 -12.33 -6.26
CA GLU A 205 13.92 -12.91 -5.26
C GLU A 205 15.34 -12.31 -5.30
N PRO A 206 16.04 -12.19 -4.16
CA PRO A 206 17.34 -11.52 -4.07
C PRO A 206 18.39 -12.05 -5.05
N ASP A 207 18.44 -13.35 -5.29
CA ASP A 207 19.34 -13.98 -6.27
C ASP A 207 19.05 -13.51 -7.70
N ARG A 208 17.77 -13.52 -8.09
CA ARG A 208 17.31 -13.09 -9.41
C ARG A 208 17.47 -11.58 -9.59
N LEU A 209 17.37 -10.82 -8.52
CA LEU A 209 17.65 -9.39 -8.50
C LEU A 209 19.13 -9.12 -8.75
N LEU A 210 20.03 -9.79 -8.02
CA LEU A 210 21.49 -9.67 -8.23
C LEU A 210 21.92 -10.00 -9.66
N ALA A 211 21.31 -11.01 -10.29
CA ALA A 211 21.60 -11.37 -11.67
C ALA A 211 21.20 -10.29 -12.70
N GLN A 212 20.18 -9.47 -12.40
CA GLN A 212 19.70 -8.41 -13.30
C GLN A 212 20.37 -7.06 -13.09
N LEU A 213 21.07 -6.85 -11.96
CA LEU A 213 21.72 -5.59 -11.65
C LEU A 213 22.85 -5.20 -12.62
N PRO A 214 23.68 -6.13 -13.15
CA PRO A 214 24.68 -5.81 -14.17
C PRO A 214 24.10 -5.14 -15.41
N ASP A 215 22.95 -5.60 -15.88
CA ASP A 215 22.28 -5.05 -17.08
C ASP A 215 21.70 -3.65 -16.85
N ARG A 216 21.58 -3.24 -15.57
CA ARG A 216 20.97 -1.96 -15.16
C ARG A 216 21.99 -0.94 -14.65
N ARG A 217 23.29 -1.14 -14.91
CA ARG A 217 24.37 -0.19 -14.55
C ARG A 217 24.21 1.20 -15.14
N SER A 218 23.53 1.32 -16.29
CA SER A 218 23.20 2.61 -16.90
C SER A 218 22.02 3.33 -16.22
N GLN A 219 21.19 2.59 -15.47
CA GLN A 219 19.99 3.12 -14.84
C GLN A 219 20.21 3.46 -13.38
N PHE A 220 21.05 2.71 -12.64
CA PHE A 220 21.25 2.90 -11.20
C PHE A 220 22.73 3.03 -10.85
N SER A 221 23.03 3.92 -9.91
CA SER A 221 24.36 4.04 -9.34
C SER A 221 24.68 2.83 -8.44
N PRO A 222 25.96 2.51 -8.20
CA PRO A 222 26.36 1.43 -7.30
C PRO A 222 25.77 1.56 -5.88
N LEU A 223 25.61 2.79 -5.41
CA LEU A 223 25.00 3.09 -4.11
C LEU A 223 23.52 2.72 -4.09
N GLU A 224 22.76 3.14 -5.11
CA GLU A 224 21.33 2.80 -5.23
C GLU A 224 21.12 1.29 -5.40
N MET A 225 21.99 0.61 -6.16
CA MET A 225 21.96 -0.85 -6.26
C MET A 225 22.20 -1.52 -4.91
N SER A 226 23.09 -0.97 -4.09
CA SER A 226 23.33 -1.45 -2.72
C SER A 226 22.10 -1.26 -1.84
N HIS A 227 21.40 -0.12 -1.94
CA HIS A 227 20.13 0.10 -1.24
C HIS A 227 19.07 -0.93 -1.64
N LEU A 228 18.99 -1.25 -2.94
CA LEU A 228 18.05 -2.23 -3.47
C LEU A 228 18.31 -3.63 -2.89
N VAL A 229 19.57 -4.07 -2.89
CA VAL A 229 19.98 -5.36 -2.30
C VAL A 229 19.70 -5.38 -0.80
N ALA A 230 20.05 -4.31 -0.08
CA ALA A 230 19.81 -4.21 1.35
C ALA A 230 18.31 -4.31 1.70
N LEU A 231 17.46 -3.61 0.97
CA LEU A 231 16.02 -3.67 1.17
C LEU A 231 15.42 -5.02 0.75
N SER A 232 15.96 -5.67 -0.29
CA SER A 232 15.55 -7.00 -0.72
C SER A 232 15.88 -8.08 0.33
N VAL A 233 17.12 -8.11 0.84
CA VAL A 233 17.56 -9.03 1.90
C VAL A 233 16.76 -8.82 3.18
N ARG A 234 16.56 -7.57 3.60
CA ARG A 234 15.73 -7.23 4.77
C ARG A 234 14.28 -7.64 4.60
N SER A 235 13.75 -7.61 3.39
CA SER A 235 12.35 -7.97 3.06
C SER A 235 12.12 -9.48 2.99
N HIS A 236 13.16 -10.25 2.72
CA HIS A 236 13.09 -11.69 2.53
C HIS A 236 12.87 -12.46 3.86
N PRO A 237 11.94 -13.44 3.90
CA PRO A 237 11.56 -14.15 5.13
C PRO A 237 12.69 -14.92 5.81
N THR A 238 13.64 -15.47 5.06
CA THR A 238 14.72 -16.29 5.62
C THR A 238 16.06 -15.55 5.72
N LEU A 239 16.34 -14.64 4.78
CA LEU A 239 17.65 -13.97 4.68
C LEU A 239 17.75 -12.81 5.68
N ALA A 240 16.62 -12.23 6.08
CA ALA A 240 16.58 -11.19 7.10
C ALA A 240 17.05 -11.68 8.48
N SER A 241 16.94 -12.98 8.76
CA SER A 241 17.36 -13.59 10.03
C SER A 241 18.74 -14.25 9.96
N GLN A 242 19.34 -14.35 8.77
CA GLN A 242 20.63 -14.96 8.58
C GLN A 242 21.75 -13.95 8.81
N HIS A 243 22.59 -14.22 9.81
CA HIS A 243 23.76 -13.39 10.11
C HIS A 243 24.73 -13.40 8.92
N GLY A 244 25.17 -12.22 8.48
CA GLY A 244 26.10 -12.06 7.37
C GLY A 244 25.51 -12.17 5.95
N ALA A 245 24.21 -12.45 5.81
CA ALA A 245 23.58 -12.56 4.49
C ALA A 245 23.65 -11.24 3.71
N LEU A 246 23.52 -10.09 4.37
CA LEU A 246 23.63 -8.79 3.70
C LEU A 246 25.05 -8.54 3.19
N GLU A 247 26.07 -8.75 4.04
CA GLU A 247 27.47 -8.54 3.65
C GLU A 247 27.85 -9.44 2.47
N GLN A 248 27.47 -10.71 2.50
CA GLN A 248 27.72 -11.65 1.39
C GLN A 248 27.09 -11.17 0.08
N ARG A 249 25.86 -10.65 0.12
CA ARG A 249 25.12 -10.19 -1.07
C ARG A 249 25.67 -8.87 -1.61
N LEU A 250 26.14 -7.98 -0.74
CA LEU A 250 26.83 -6.75 -1.13
C LEU A 250 28.22 -7.04 -1.72
N GLU A 251 28.94 -8.02 -1.16
CA GLU A 251 30.22 -8.46 -1.73
C GLU A 251 30.03 -9.08 -3.11
N GLN A 252 29.02 -9.94 -3.29
CA GLN A 252 28.62 -10.47 -4.60
C GLN A 252 28.28 -9.36 -5.59
N LEU A 253 27.50 -8.35 -5.18
CA LEU A 253 27.21 -7.18 -6.01
C LEU A 253 28.51 -6.46 -6.42
N SER A 254 29.42 -6.24 -5.47
CA SER A 254 30.69 -5.56 -5.73
C SER A 254 31.57 -6.32 -6.73
N LEU A 255 31.59 -7.65 -6.65
CA LEU A 255 32.32 -8.52 -7.58
C LEU A 255 31.72 -8.47 -8.97
N LEU A 256 30.39 -8.56 -9.08
CA LEU A 256 29.68 -8.45 -10.35
C LEU A 256 29.95 -7.10 -11.01
N LEU A 257 29.90 -6.00 -10.26
CA LEU A 257 30.14 -4.65 -10.79
C LEU A 257 31.59 -4.41 -11.23
N LYS A 258 32.56 -5.16 -10.69
CA LYS A 258 33.97 -5.10 -11.13
C LYS A 258 34.24 -5.86 -12.43
N GLN A 259 33.36 -6.79 -12.83
CA GLN A 259 33.49 -7.46 -14.12
C GLN A 259 33.11 -6.50 -15.26
N PRO A 260 33.90 -6.45 -16.35
CA PRO A 260 33.55 -5.65 -17.52
C PRO A 260 32.23 -6.16 -18.11
N ALA A 261 31.37 -5.21 -18.52
CA ALA A 261 30.09 -5.49 -19.16
C ALA A 261 30.27 -6.11 -20.54
#